data_AF-A0A290QA23-F1
#
_entry.id   AF-A0A290QA23-F1
#
_cell.length_a   1.000
_cell.length_b   1.000
_cell.length_c   1.000
_cell.angle_alpha   90.00
_cell.angle_beta   90.00
_cell.angle_gamma   90.00
#
_symmetry.space_group_name_H-M   'P 1'
#
loop_
_entity.id
_entity.type
_entity.pdbx_description
1 polymer ?
#
loop_
_entity_poly.entity_id
_entity_poly.type
_entity_poly.pdbx_seq_one_letter_code
_entity_poly.pdbx_strand_id
1 'polypeptide(L)'
;MKCRHLLFFVSLLLSWSAATASLPQDVYVWQRQWTEAVNASLGKIRDDVGRVHVLAAEVNWKSGRMEVFRAEPDYAVLKRLGVEVGLVVRIGPYGGPFARGDAVTSRLKEIVEERLRAARDAGLEPAELQMDFDCAEAKLADYREWLLALREAAGAVPLVFTALPAWLRHEREFRALAETADGFVLQVHSLEKPRGVNEPVVLCDPARSRVWALQASRAGVPFRVALPTYGYEVGFAADGKFIGLAAEGSRRSWPEGAQIREVRADVEAMRVLARELEESALADFAGVIWFRLPVEGDRLNWDVRTLVALTRGEQPQVCLRAGIAWSEGDAGRAEIYVENAGDMNVALPKRLVAKWPAGARVLALDALAGYSLMAGAAGGGATFAMGEAAQLAVLAPGRRRRVGWIRFSHEISLQIEIIAESSRA
;
A
#
# COMPACT_ATOMS: atom_id res chain seq x y z
N MET A 1 56.12 22.25 -54.82
CA MET A 1 54.85 22.58 -54.12
C MET A 1 54.53 21.43 -53.17
N LYS A 2 54.79 21.58 -51.86
CA LYS A 2 54.53 20.56 -50.84
C LYS A 2 53.46 21.09 -49.88
N CYS A 3 52.33 20.40 -49.85
CA CYS A 3 51.13 20.73 -49.10
C CYS A 3 51.35 20.47 -47.60
N ARG A 4 51.10 21.48 -46.76
CA ARG A 4 51.03 21.34 -45.30
C ARG A 4 49.61 20.89 -44.94
N HIS A 5 49.45 19.74 -44.31
CA HIS A 5 48.18 19.35 -43.68
C HIS A 5 48.28 19.51 -42.17
N LEU A 6 47.41 20.38 -41.67
CA LEU A 6 47.19 20.73 -40.27
C LEU A 6 46.26 19.65 -39.68
N LEU A 7 46.76 18.89 -38.70
CA LEU A 7 45.95 17.93 -37.94
C LEU A 7 45.16 18.69 -36.86
N PHE A 8 43.84 18.77 -37.04
CA PHE A 8 42.90 19.20 -36.00
C PHE A 8 42.64 18.03 -35.05
N PHE A 9 43.05 18.17 -33.79
CA PHE A 9 42.62 17.30 -32.69
C PHE A 9 41.22 17.74 -32.24
N VAL A 10 40.19 16.95 -32.53
CA VAL A 10 38.86 17.12 -31.95
C VAL A 10 38.76 16.19 -30.74
N SER A 11 38.83 16.78 -29.54
CA SER A 11 38.56 16.08 -28.29
C SER A 11 37.05 15.89 -28.16
N LEU A 12 36.55 14.68 -28.41
CA LEU A 12 35.19 14.29 -28.04
C LEU A 12 35.12 14.10 -26.52
N LEU A 13 34.54 15.08 -25.82
CA LEU A 13 34.04 14.89 -24.46
C LEU A 13 32.76 14.05 -24.55
N LEU A 14 32.89 12.74 -24.36
CA LEU A 14 31.77 11.86 -24.07
C LEU A 14 31.29 12.15 -22.65
N SER A 15 30.29 13.02 -22.52
CA SER A 15 29.47 13.13 -21.32
C SER A 15 28.63 11.86 -21.20
N TRP A 16 29.17 10.85 -20.51
CA TRP A 16 28.42 9.69 -20.07
C TRP A 16 27.46 10.15 -18.97
N SER A 17 26.27 10.59 -19.37
CA SER A 17 25.16 10.70 -18.43
C SER A 17 24.70 9.26 -18.15
N ALA A 18 25.30 8.65 -17.13
CA ALA A 18 24.71 7.46 -16.53
C ALA A 18 23.37 7.92 -15.97
N ALA A 19 22.27 7.59 -16.68
CA ALA A 19 20.98 7.55 -16.03
C ALA A 19 21.16 6.56 -14.88
N THR A 20 21.26 7.07 -13.66
CA THR A 20 21.22 6.27 -12.43
C THR A 20 19.91 5.50 -12.51
N ALA A 21 19.98 4.19 -12.76
CA ALA A 21 18.81 3.35 -12.74
C ALA A 21 18.10 3.58 -11.41
N SER A 22 16.79 3.84 -11.46
CA SER A 22 16.01 4.05 -10.25
C SER A 22 16.16 2.84 -9.33
N LEU A 23 16.21 3.09 -8.02
CA LEU A 23 16.33 2.00 -7.05
C LEU A 23 15.18 1.01 -7.18
N PRO A 24 15.43 -0.29 -6.93
CA PRO A 24 14.39 -1.30 -6.97
C PRO A 24 13.19 -0.94 -6.10
N GLN A 25 12.00 -1.13 -6.66
CA GLN A 25 10.72 -1.03 -5.97
C GLN A 25 10.15 -2.43 -5.81
N ASP A 26 10.00 -2.90 -4.58
CA ASP A 26 9.44 -4.20 -4.25
C ASP A 26 8.02 -4.05 -3.70
N VAL A 27 7.27 -5.15 -3.64
CA VAL A 27 5.94 -5.16 -3.00
C VAL A 27 5.78 -6.39 -2.10
N TYR A 28 5.07 -6.21 -0.98
CA TYR A 28 4.69 -7.32 -0.12
C TYR A 28 3.24 -7.77 -0.36
N VAL A 29 3.04 -9.02 -0.74
CA VAL A 29 1.73 -9.68 -0.89
C VAL A 29 1.37 -10.35 0.43
N TRP A 30 0.85 -9.54 1.35
CA TRP A 30 0.25 -10.02 2.59
C TRP A 30 -1.15 -10.57 2.32
N GLN A 31 -1.23 -11.84 1.88
CA GLN A 31 -2.48 -12.53 1.59
C GLN A 31 -2.42 -13.99 2.05
N ARG A 32 -3.38 -14.37 2.91
CA ARG A 32 -3.55 -15.78 3.32
C ARG A 32 -4.25 -16.63 2.27
N GLN A 33 -5.01 -16.00 1.38
CA GLN A 33 -5.74 -16.66 0.30
C GLN A 33 -5.45 -15.96 -1.02
N TRP A 34 -5.18 -16.74 -2.05
CA TRP A 34 -4.94 -16.24 -3.40
C TRP A 34 -6.24 -16.23 -4.19
N THR A 35 -6.71 -15.02 -4.52
CA THR A 35 -7.95 -14.80 -5.26
C THR A 35 -7.65 -14.19 -6.63
N GLU A 36 -8.65 -14.16 -7.52
CA GLU A 36 -8.54 -13.47 -8.81
C GLU A 36 -8.16 -12.00 -8.63
N ALA A 37 -8.62 -11.33 -7.56
CA ALA A 37 -8.27 -9.95 -7.26
C ALA A 37 -6.77 -9.78 -6.94
N VAL A 38 -6.15 -10.73 -6.23
CA VAL A 38 -4.70 -10.73 -5.97
C VAL A 38 -3.94 -10.89 -7.28
N ASN A 39 -4.35 -11.85 -8.11
CA ASN A 39 -3.73 -12.11 -9.41
C ASN A 39 -3.86 -10.92 -10.37
N ALA A 40 -5.03 -10.26 -10.39
CA ALA A 40 -5.27 -9.07 -11.19
C ALA A 40 -4.42 -7.87 -10.73
N SER A 41 -4.25 -7.68 -9.42
CA SER A 41 -3.35 -6.65 -8.89
C SER A 41 -1.89 -6.92 -9.25
N LEU A 42 -1.41 -8.17 -9.11
CA LEU A 42 -0.06 -8.56 -9.52
C LEU A 42 0.19 -8.31 -11.00
N GLY A 43 -0.76 -8.66 -11.87
CA GLY A 43 -0.67 -8.42 -13.30
C GLY A 43 -0.54 -6.93 -13.67
N LYS A 44 -1.11 -6.03 -12.87
CA LYS A 44 -1.07 -4.57 -13.11
C LYS A 44 0.24 -3.91 -12.68
N ILE A 45 0.99 -4.51 -11.75
CA ILE A 45 2.22 -3.92 -11.20
C ILE A 45 3.50 -4.59 -11.72
N ARG A 46 3.38 -5.70 -12.48
CA ARG A 46 4.51 -6.56 -12.83
C ARG A 46 5.66 -5.82 -13.53
N ASP A 47 5.34 -4.79 -14.30
CA ASP A 47 6.29 -4.02 -15.10
C ASP A 47 6.93 -2.87 -14.28
N ASP A 48 6.45 -2.69 -13.03
CA ASP A 48 6.77 -1.56 -12.16
C ASP A 48 7.43 -1.99 -10.83
N VAL A 49 7.66 -3.30 -10.62
CA VAL A 49 8.32 -3.83 -9.42
C VAL A 49 9.49 -4.75 -9.78
N GLY A 50 10.57 -4.68 -9.00
CA GLY A 50 11.72 -5.57 -9.13
C GLY A 50 11.44 -6.95 -8.52
N ARG A 51 10.78 -6.98 -7.36
CA ARG A 51 10.47 -8.22 -6.64
C ARG A 51 9.11 -8.19 -5.97
N VAL A 52 8.50 -9.37 -5.88
CA VAL A 52 7.28 -9.63 -5.13
C VAL A 52 7.62 -10.53 -3.94
N HIS A 53 7.33 -10.07 -2.73
CA HIS A 53 7.48 -10.86 -1.51
C HIS A 53 6.13 -11.45 -1.16
N VAL A 54 6.03 -12.78 -0.99
CA VAL A 54 4.74 -13.44 -0.71
C VAL A 54 4.74 -14.09 0.66
N LEU A 55 3.62 -13.97 1.37
CA LEU A 55 3.42 -14.75 2.60
C LEU A 55 3.51 -16.25 2.27
N ALA A 56 4.46 -16.95 2.89
CA ALA A 56 4.65 -18.39 2.74
C ALA A 56 4.18 -19.16 3.98
N ALA A 57 4.39 -18.59 5.17
CA ALA A 57 3.88 -19.14 6.42
C ALA A 57 3.65 -18.06 7.47
N GLU A 58 2.73 -18.33 8.39
CA GLU A 58 2.50 -17.51 9.57
C GLU A 58 2.52 -18.40 10.82
N VAL A 59 3.33 -18.03 11.80
CA VAL A 59 3.50 -18.74 13.06
C VAL A 59 2.90 -17.90 14.18
N ASN A 60 2.01 -18.48 14.97
CA ASN A 60 1.40 -17.84 16.12
C ASN A 60 1.46 -18.76 17.34
N TRP A 61 1.14 -18.22 18.52
CA TRP A 61 1.06 -18.99 19.75
C TRP A 61 -0.34 -18.90 20.35
N LYS A 62 -0.92 -20.07 20.64
CA LYS A 62 -2.18 -20.19 21.37
C LYS A 62 -1.98 -21.07 22.58
N SER A 63 -2.21 -20.50 23.77
CA SER A 63 -2.01 -21.21 25.05
C SER A 63 -0.63 -21.88 25.15
N GLY A 64 0.42 -21.19 24.66
CA GLY A 64 1.81 -21.66 24.67
C GLY A 64 2.16 -22.67 23.57
N ARG A 65 1.20 -23.13 22.76
CA ARG A 65 1.45 -24.01 21.61
C ARG A 65 1.64 -23.21 20.34
N MET A 66 2.65 -23.59 19.56
CA MET A 66 2.87 -23.03 18.23
C MET A 66 1.79 -23.52 17.27
N GLU A 67 1.06 -22.58 16.67
CA GLU A 67 0.13 -22.80 15.57
C GLU A 67 0.79 -22.26 14.29
N VAL A 68 0.76 -23.06 13.22
CA VAL A 68 1.39 -22.71 11.95
C VAL A 68 0.34 -22.69 10.86
N PHE A 69 0.08 -21.52 10.30
CA PHE A 69 -0.66 -21.36 9.07
C PHE A 69 0.31 -21.44 7.89
N ARG A 70 0.05 -22.36 6.97
CA ARG A 70 0.79 -22.52 5.72
C ARG A 70 0.02 -21.77 4.65
N ALA A 71 0.61 -20.70 4.14
CA ALA A 71 0.05 -20.05 2.97
C ALA A 71 0.37 -20.89 1.74
N GLU A 72 -0.53 -20.84 0.75
CA GLU A 72 -0.38 -21.52 -0.53
C GLU A 72 -0.35 -20.45 -1.64
N PRO A 73 0.83 -19.83 -1.91
CA PRO A 73 0.98 -18.92 -3.02
C PRO A 73 0.63 -19.57 -4.36
N ASP A 74 0.01 -18.80 -5.27
CA ASP A 74 -0.19 -19.27 -6.65
C ASP A 74 1.15 -19.20 -7.41
N TYR A 75 1.97 -20.24 -7.23
CA TYR A 75 3.27 -20.37 -7.88
C TYR A 75 3.18 -20.35 -9.41
N ALA A 76 2.05 -20.76 -9.99
CA ALA A 76 1.86 -20.70 -11.44
C ALA A 76 1.70 -19.24 -11.91
N VAL A 77 0.93 -18.43 -11.18
CA VAL A 77 0.86 -16.98 -11.43
C VAL A 77 2.21 -16.31 -11.22
N LEU A 78 2.87 -16.59 -10.09
CA LEU A 78 4.17 -15.99 -9.75
C LEU A 78 5.23 -16.23 -10.83
N LYS A 79 5.35 -17.46 -11.35
CA LYS A 79 6.25 -17.76 -12.47
C LYS A 79 5.90 -17.00 -13.75
N ARG A 80 4.60 -16.83 -14.04
CA ARG A 80 4.14 -16.07 -15.22
C ARG A 80 4.35 -14.56 -15.09
N LEU A 81 4.47 -14.03 -13.86
CA LEU A 81 4.79 -12.62 -13.66
C LEU A 81 6.20 -12.28 -14.17
N GLY A 82 7.14 -13.23 -14.08
CA GLY A 82 8.51 -13.02 -14.55
C GLY A 82 9.35 -12.08 -13.67
N VAL A 83 8.87 -11.78 -12.46
CA VAL A 83 9.58 -10.98 -11.46
C VAL A 83 10.24 -11.89 -10.43
N GLU A 84 11.27 -11.41 -9.75
CA GLU A 84 11.86 -12.14 -8.63
C GLU A 84 10.82 -12.34 -7.51
N VAL A 85 10.93 -13.45 -6.77
CA VAL A 85 9.98 -13.78 -5.70
C VAL A 85 10.70 -14.08 -4.39
N GLY A 86 10.39 -13.30 -3.36
CA GLY A 86 10.79 -13.57 -1.98
C GLY A 86 9.71 -14.36 -1.23
N LEU A 87 10.09 -15.27 -0.34
CA LEU A 87 9.16 -15.95 0.57
C LEU A 87 9.23 -15.33 1.96
N VAL A 88 8.09 -14.98 2.54
CA VAL A 88 8.01 -14.38 3.87
C VAL A 88 7.45 -15.37 4.88
N VAL A 89 8.17 -15.59 5.98
CA VAL A 89 7.68 -16.31 7.15
C VAL A 89 7.41 -15.30 8.25
N ARG A 90 6.13 -15.06 8.53
CA ARG A 90 5.73 -14.17 9.63
C ARG A 90 5.67 -14.93 10.94
N ILE A 91 6.26 -14.36 11.97
CA ILE A 91 6.26 -14.90 13.33
C ILE A 91 5.54 -13.89 14.23
N GLY A 92 4.46 -14.34 14.84
CA GLY A 92 3.72 -13.59 15.86
C GLY A 92 4.52 -13.42 17.15
N PRO A 93 3.97 -12.70 18.14
CA PRO A 93 4.68 -12.38 19.38
C PRO A 93 5.20 -13.64 20.11
N TYR A 94 6.50 -13.64 20.39
CA TYR A 94 7.16 -14.73 21.11
C TYR A 94 8.30 -14.18 21.99
N GLY A 95 8.30 -14.56 23.27
CA GLY A 95 9.23 -14.02 24.28
C GLY A 95 10.55 -14.79 24.44
N GLY A 96 10.73 -15.88 23.69
CA GLY A 96 11.82 -16.84 23.87
C GLY A 96 11.40 -18.12 24.61
N PRO A 97 12.33 -19.08 24.79
CA PRO A 97 13.76 -18.99 24.45
C PRO A 97 14.06 -19.02 22.94
N PHE A 98 15.26 -18.58 22.55
CA PHE A 98 15.73 -18.52 21.16
C PHE A 98 16.90 -19.50 20.91
N ALA A 99 16.97 -20.58 21.69
CA ALA A 99 18.14 -21.43 21.71
C ALA A 99 18.16 -22.33 20.46
N ARG A 100 19.29 -22.39 19.75
CA ARG A 100 19.39 -23.10 18.46
C ARG A 100 18.88 -24.54 18.46
N GLY A 101 19.04 -25.24 19.58
CA GLY A 101 18.63 -26.64 19.75
C GLY A 101 17.25 -26.85 20.36
N ASP A 102 16.49 -25.79 20.65
CA ASP A 102 15.16 -25.94 21.23
C ASP A 102 14.12 -26.36 20.18
N ALA A 103 12.98 -26.83 20.69
CA ALA A 103 11.91 -27.36 19.86
C ALA A 103 11.27 -26.29 18.95
N VAL A 104 11.24 -25.03 19.41
CA VAL A 104 10.68 -23.92 18.63
C VAL A 104 11.58 -23.60 17.44
N THR A 105 12.89 -23.51 17.66
CA THR A 105 13.88 -23.26 16.62
C THR A 105 13.91 -24.41 15.61
N SER A 106 13.91 -25.65 16.09
CA SER A 106 13.83 -26.84 15.23
C SER A 106 12.58 -26.79 14.34
N ARG A 107 11.43 -26.43 14.93
CA ARG A 107 10.18 -26.30 14.18
C ARG A 107 10.20 -25.16 13.16
N LEU A 108 10.83 -24.03 13.48
CA LEU A 108 10.99 -22.93 12.54
C LEU A 108 11.90 -23.33 11.35
N LYS A 109 12.99 -24.06 11.60
CA LYS A 109 13.84 -24.63 10.54
C LYS A 109 13.04 -25.55 9.61
N GLU A 110 12.25 -26.46 10.18
CA GLU A 110 11.37 -27.34 9.39
C GLU A 110 10.41 -26.54 8.49
N ILE A 111 9.78 -25.49 9.03
CA ILE A 111 8.86 -24.63 8.26
C ILE A 111 9.61 -23.94 7.11
N VAL A 112 10.77 -23.34 7.38
CA VAL A 112 11.59 -22.68 6.36
C VAL A 112 11.92 -23.65 5.23
N GLU A 113 12.47 -24.81 5.55
CA GLU A 113 12.84 -25.79 4.54
C GLU A 113 11.62 -26.32 3.78
N GLU A 114 10.50 -26.54 4.47
CA GLU A 114 9.24 -26.98 3.85
C GLU A 114 8.74 -25.96 2.83
N ARG A 115 8.76 -24.66 3.16
CA ARG A 115 8.30 -23.60 2.25
C ARG A 115 9.25 -23.39 1.07
N LEU A 116 10.56 -23.48 1.29
CA LEU A 116 11.55 -23.41 0.21
C LEU A 116 11.43 -24.62 -0.74
N ARG A 117 11.23 -25.83 -0.20
CA ARG A 117 10.96 -27.04 -1.01
C ARG A 117 9.67 -26.88 -1.82
N ALA A 118 8.58 -26.44 -1.20
CA ALA A 118 7.30 -26.25 -1.90
C ALA A 118 7.41 -25.30 -3.11
N ALA A 119 8.14 -24.19 -2.97
CA ALA A 119 8.39 -23.28 -4.08
C ALA A 119 9.21 -23.94 -5.22
N ARG A 120 10.30 -24.63 -4.86
CA ARG A 120 11.16 -25.32 -5.84
C ARG A 120 10.46 -26.48 -6.55
N ASP A 121 9.66 -27.26 -5.83
CA ASP A 121 8.84 -28.33 -6.40
C ASP A 121 7.79 -27.77 -7.36
N ALA A 122 7.31 -26.54 -7.12
CA ALA A 122 6.48 -25.79 -8.04
C ALA A 122 7.26 -25.11 -9.19
N GLY A 123 8.58 -25.30 -9.27
CA GLY A 123 9.47 -24.77 -10.30
C GLY A 123 9.80 -23.28 -10.15
N LEU A 124 9.70 -22.73 -8.93
CA LEU A 124 10.07 -21.36 -8.60
C LEU A 124 11.28 -21.40 -7.65
N GLU A 125 12.39 -20.77 -8.04
CA GLU A 125 13.52 -20.56 -7.14
C GLU A 125 13.31 -19.26 -6.35
N PRO A 126 13.23 -19.30 -5.01
CA PRO A 126 13.11 -18.09 -4.21
C PRO A 126 14.33 -17.20 -4.31
N ALA A 127 14.11 -15.90 -4.56
CA ALA A 127 15.17 -14.90 -4.60
C ALA A 127 15.69 -14.54 -3.20
N GLU A 128 14.82 -14.62 -2.18
CA GLU A 128 15.20 -14.52 -0.77
C GLU A 128 14.14 -15.16 0.14
N LEU A 129 14.53 -15.42 1.38
CA LEU A 129 13.66 -15.78 2.50
C LEU A 129 13.68 -14.64 3.52
N GLN A 130 12.53 -14.05 3.79
CA GLN A 130 12.37 -12.97 4.76
C GLN A 130 11.68 -13.47 6.04
N MET A 131 12.33 -13.23 7.18
CA MET A 131 11.77 -13.46 8.51
C MET A 131 11.08 -12.18 8.99
N ASP A 132 9.75 -12.19 9.03
CA ASP A 132 8.94 -11.07 9.54
C ASP A 132 8.62 -11.30 11.02
N PHE A 133 9.46 -10.79 11.92
CA PHE A 133 9.36 -11.03 13.36
C PHE A 133 9.70 -9.79 14.20
N ASP A 134 8.72 -9.31 14.96
CA ASP A 134 8.86 -8.19 15.89
C ASP A 134 9.50 -8.63 17.21
N CYS A 135 10.81 -8.89 17.20
CA CYS A 135 11.59 -9.18 18.40
C CYS A 135 11.58 -8.01 19.40
N ALA A 136 11.48 -8.34 20.69
CA ALA A 136 11.69 -7.35 21.75
C ALA A 136 13.12 -6.79 21.71
N GLU A 137 13.29 -5.49 21.95
CA GLU A 137 14.60 -4.81 21.94
C GLU A 137 15.64 -5.48 22.84
N ALA A 138 15.23 -5.92 24.04
CA ALA A 138 16.10 -6.60 24.99
C ALA A 138 16.52 -8.03 24.56
N LYS A 139 16.00 -8.51 23.43
CA LYS A 139 16.18 -9.87 22.91
C LYS A 139 16.91 -9.92 21.56
N LEU A 140 17.43 -8.81 21.05
CA LEU A 140 18.14 -8.78 19.76
C LEU A 140 19.35 -9.73 19.72
N ALA A 141 20.10 -9.84 20.83
CA ALA A 141 21.21 -10.78 20.94
C ALA A 141 20.74 -12.25 20.91
N ASP A 142 19.58 -12.55 21.51
CA ASP A 142 18.97 -13.88 21.48
C ASP A 142 18.40 -14.18 20.07
N TYR A 143 17.79 -13.20 19.41
CA TYR A 143 17.26 -13.33 18.05
C TYR A 143 18.34 -13.63 17.01
N ARG A 144 19.56 -13.13 17.23
CA ARG A 144 20.73 -13.49 16.42
C ARG A 144 20.96 -15.01 16.37
N GLU A 145 20.74 -15.72 17.47
CA GLU A 145 20.90 -17.18 17.52
C GLU A 145 19.86 -17.89 16.64
N TRP A 146 18.63 -17.36 16.59
CA TRP A 146 17.62 -17.81 15.65
C TRP A 146 18.02 -17.56 14.20
N LEU A 147 18.49 -16.36 13.84
CA LEU A 147 18.90 -16.08 12.45
C LEU A 147 20.05 -16.99 12.01
N LEU A 148 21.00 -17.30 12.90
CA LEU A 148 22.06 -18.26 12.61
C LEU A 148 21.53 -19.68 12.37
N ALA A 149 20.57 -20.14 13.18
CA ALA A 149 19.93 -21.45 12.99
C ALA A 149 19.07 -21.51 11.71
N LEU A 150 18.39 -20.42 11.36
CA LEU A 150 17.55 -20.32 10.17
C LEU A 150 18.38 -20.16 8.89
N ARG A 151 19.56 -19.56 8.96
CA ARG A 151 20.53 -19.52 7.86
C ARG A 151 20.94 -20.92 7.42
N GLU A 152 21.16 -21.84 8.36
CA GLU A 152 21.44 -23.24 8.04
C GLU A 152 20.28 -23.89 7.26
N ALA A 153 19.02 -23.58 7.64
CA ALA A 153 17.83 -24.08 6.97
C ALA A 153 17.57 -23.42 5.60
N ALA A 154 17.93 -22.15 5.44
CA ALA A 154 17.81 -21.41 4.18
C ALA A 154 18.83 -21.88 3.13
N GLY A 155 19.99 -22.36 3.57
CA GLY A 155 21.06 -22.85 2.70
C GLY A 155 21.65 -21.72 1.85
N ALA A 156 21.56 -21.85 0.53
CA ALA A 156 22.07 -20.84 -0.41
C ALA A 156 21.08 -19.68 -0.67
N VAL A 157 19.82 -19.79 -0.21
CA VAL A 157 18.83 -18.73 -0.39
C VAL A 157 19.16 -17.59 0.58
N PRO A 158 19.27 -16.33 0.09
CA PRO A 158 19.54 -15.18 0.96
C PRO A 158 18.50 -15.06 2.10
N LEU A 159 18.98 -14.87 3.32
CA LEU A 159 18.16 -14.70 4.52
C LEU A 159 18.09 -13.23 4.90
N VAL A 160 16.88 -12.68 4.87
CA VAL A 160 16.55 -11.29 5.22
C VAL A 160 15.64 -11.29 6.46
N PHE A 161 15.65 -10.22 7.25
CA PHE A 161 14.70 -10.06 8.37
C PHE A 161 14.06 -8.67 8.37
N THR A 162 12.87 -8.53 8.96
CA THR A 162 12.28 -7.22 9.22
C THR A 162 12.89 -6.59 10.47
N ALA A 163 13.11 -5.28 10.43
CA ALA A 163 13.69 -4.51 11.51
C ALA A 163 12.79 -3.35 11.92
N LEU A 164 12.64 -3.14 13.23
CA LEU A 164 11.89 -2.02 13.78
C LEU A 164 12.83 -0.83 14.06
N PRO A 165 12.36 0.42 13.85
CA PRO A 165 13.14 1.62 14.15
C PRO A 165 13.63 1.72 15.60
N ALA A 166 12.91 1.12 16.56
CA ALA A 166 13.32 1.08 17.96
C ALA A 166 14.66 0.36 18.16
N TRP A 167 14.96 -0.65 17.33
CA TRP A 167 16.18 -1.45 17.44
C TRP A 167 17.44 -0.64 17.09
N LEU A 168 17.31 0.38 16.24
CA LEU A 168 18.42 1.23 15.78
C LEU A 168 19.10 2.01 16.91
N ARG A 169 18.44 2.13 18.07
CA ARG A 169 19.02 2.76 19.28
C ARG A 169 20.03 1.85 19.99
N HIS A 170 19.98 0.54 19.74
CA HIS A 170 20.88 -0.47 20.28
C HIS A 170 21.93 -0.81 19.23
N GLU A 171 22.74 0.17 18.84
CA GLU A 171 23.60 0.10 17.64
C GLU A 171 24.49 -1.17 17.60
N ARG A 172 25.04 -1.56 18.75
CA ARG A 172 25.92 -2.75 18.85
C ARG A 172 25.15 -4.04 18.64
N GLU A 173 24.04 -4.23 19.36
CA GLU A 173 23.21 -5.42 19.28
C GLU A 173 22.54 -5.53 17.91
N PHE A 174 22.05 -4.42 17.37
CA PHE A 174 21.45 -4.37 16.04
C PHE A 174 22.45 -4.68 14.95
N ARG A 175 23.66 -4.10 14.99
CA ARG A 175 24.71 -4.44 14.02
C ARG A 175 25.10 -5.91 14.07
N ALA A 176 25.30 -6.45 15.27
CA ALA A 176 25.62 -7.87 15.44
C ALA A 176 24.49 -8.81 14.94
N LEU A 177 23.23 -8.38 15.01
CA LEU A 177 22.10 -9.08 14.40
C LEU A 177 22.13 -8.96 12.87
N ALA A 178 22.28 -7.74 12.35
CA ALA A 178 22.28 -7.45 10.91
C ALA A 178 23.37 -8.23 10.17
N GLU A 179 24.58 -8.32 10.74
CA GLU A 179 25.72 -9.07 10.18
C GLU A 179 25.46 -10.59 10.08
N THR A 180 24.39 -11.12 10.69
CA THR A 180 23.97 -12.53 10.53
C THR A 180 22.93 -12.75 9.44
N ALA A 181 22.51 -11.68 8.76
CA ALA A 181 21.55 -11.64 7.66
C ALA A 181 22.27 -11.23 6.36
N ASP A 182 21.68 -11.54 5.21
CA ASP A 182 22.12 -11.02 3.90
C ASP A 182 21.52 -9.65 3.61
N GLY A 183 20.51 -9.25 4.40
CA GLY A 183 19.88 -7.94 4.36
C GLY A 183 18.81 -7.78 5.43
N PHE A 184 18.25 -6.58 5.52
CA PHE A 184 17.06 -6.35 6.35
C PHE A 184 16.06 -5.38 5.73
N VAL A 185 14.82 -5.44 6.19
CA VAL A 185 13.74 -4.53 5.78
C VAL A 185 13.36 -3.67 6.97
N LEU A 186 13.71 -2.39 6.94
CA LEU A 186 13.35 -1.41 7.96
C LEU A 186 11.87 -1.02 7.83
N GLN A 187 11.06 -1.40 8.81
CA GLN A 187 9.63 -1.11 8.86
C GLN A 187 9.36 0.26 9.50
N VAL A 188 9.18 1.29 8.67
CA VAL A 188 8.94 2.67 9.16
C VAL A 188 7.46 3.01 9.34
N HIS A 189 6.59 1.99 9.29
CA HIS A 189 5.14 2.10 9.46
C HIS A 189 4.69 1.42 10.77
N SER A 190 4.71 2.16 11.86
CA SER A 190 4.19 1.68 13.14
C SER A 190 3.23 2.70 13.71
N LEU A 191 2.06 2.24 14.13
CA LEU A 191 1.16 3.08 14.92
C LEU A 191 1.58 3.07 16.38
N GLU A 192 2.06 4.21 16.85
CA GLU A 192 2.13 4.46 18.28
C GLU A 192 0.71 4.50 18.85
N LYS A 193 0.52 3.86 20.02
CA LYS A 193 -0.79 3.81 20.68
C LYS A 193 -1.21 5.25 21.05
N PRO A 194 -2.31 5.79 20.49
CA PRO A 194 -2.75 7.12 20.83
C PRO A 194 -3.23 7.18 22.28
N ARG A 195 -2.93 8.28 22.96
CA ARG A 195 -3.34 8.55 24.34
C ARG A 195 -4.78 9.03 24.42
N GLY A 196 -5.32 9.59 23.34
CA GLY A 196 -6.72 10.01 23.26
C GLY A 196 -7.19 10.32 21.84
N VAL A 197 -8.50 10.51 21.69
CA VAL A 197 -9.17 10.67 20.38
C VAL A 197 -8.68 11.88 19.57
N ASN A 198 -8.17 12.92 20.22
CA ASN A 198 -7.72 14.15 19.56
C ASN A 198 -6.24 14.13 19.16
N GLU A 199 -5.48 13.09 19.56
CA GLU A 199 -4.06 13.01 19.22
C GLU A 199 -3.89 12.64 17.73
N PRO A 200 -2.95 13.26 17.00
CA PRO A 200 -2.62 12.81 15.65
C PRO A 200 -2.15 11.36 15.69
N VAL A 201 -2.75 10.54 14.84
CA VAL A 201 -2.33 9.15 14.65
C VAL A 201 -1.66 9.10 13.29
N VAL A 202 -0.35 8.92 13.28
CA VAL A 202 0.48 8.98 12.08
C VAL A 202 1.02 7.57 11.82
N LEU A 203 0.64 6.99 10.68
CA LEU A 203 1.09 5.65 10.30
C LEU A 203 2.58 5.60 9.94
N CYS A 204 3.03 6.59 9.18
CA CYS A 204 4.43 6.75 8.80
C CYS A 204 4.74 8.25 8.82
N ASP A 205 5.74 8.62 9.62
CA ASP A 205 6.25 9.99 9.70
C ASP A 205 7.46 10.11 8.76
N PRO A 206 7.38 10.86 7.65
CA PRO A 206 8.48 10.99 6.70
C PRO A 206 9.77 11.53 7.32
N ALA A 207 9.67 12.49 8.25
CA ALA A 207 10.84 13.09 8.86
C ALA A 207 11.57 12.08 9.76
N ARG A 208 10.84 11.33 10.57
CA ARG A 208 11.43 10.25 11.39
C ARG A 208 11.98 9.13 10.51
N SER A 209 11.27 8.79 9.42
CA SER A 209 11.68 7.72 8.49
C SER A 209 13.03 7.99 7.84
N ARG A 210 13.31 9.23 7.43
CA ARG A 210 14.63 9.61 6.91
C ARG A 210 15.74 9.46 7.95
N VAL A 211 15.48 9.86 9.20
CA VAL A 211 16.44 9.70 10.31
C VAL A 211 16.73 8.23 10.57
N TRP A 212 15.69 7.37 10.57
CA TRP A 212 15.85 5.94 10.75
C TRP A 212 16.61 5.28 9.59
N ALA A 213 16.34 5.67 8.35
CA ALA A 213 17.09 5.16 7.20
C ALA A 213 18.58 5.53 7.27
N LEU A 214 18.90 6.76 7.71
CA LEU A 214 20.28 7.18 7.94
C LEU A 214 20.95 6.45 9.12
N GLN A 215 20.20 6.06 10.15
CA GLN A 215 20.73 5.23 11.22
C GLN A 215 20.96 3.79 10.75
N ALA A 216 20.03 3.24 9.96
CA ALA A 216 20.11 1.90 9.40
C ALA A 216 21.32 1.72 8.47
N SER A 217 21.68 2.74 7.68
CA SER A 217 22.86 2.68 6.80
C SER A 217 24.20 2.53 7.52
N ARG A 218 24.24 2.69 8.85
CA ARG A 218 25.43 2.47 9.68
C ARG A 218 25.67 1.00 10.01
N ALA A 219 24.70 0.12 9.72
CA ALA A 219 24.81 -1.30 10.00
C ALA A 219 25.83 -2.01 9.10
N GLY A 220 26.12 -1.47 7.91
CA GLY A 220 27.06 -2.07 6.95
C GLY A 220 26.52 -3.31 6.24
N VAL A 221 25.18 -3.41 6.12
CA VAL A 221 24.46 -4.55 5.53
C VAL A 221 23.35 -4.00 4.63
N PRO A 222 23.10 -4.59 3.45
CA PRO A 222 22.04 -4.16 2.55
C PRO A 222 20.68 -4.04 3.23
N PHE A 223 19.95 -2.96 2.98
CA PHE A 223 18.63 -2.78 3.56
C PHE A 223 17.62 -2.13 2.64
N ARG A 224 16.35 -2.53 2.80
CA ARG A 224 15.20 -1.87 2.17
C ARG A 224 14.40 -1.11 3.22
N VAL A 225 13.66 -0.09 2.79
CA VAL A 225 12.70 0.61 3.65
C VAL A 225 11.29 0.19 3.26
N ALA A 226 10.51 -0.28 4.24
CA ALA A 226 9.12 -0.63 4.01
C ALA A 226 8.22 0.60 4.15
N LEU A 227 7.51 0.95 3.08
CA LEU A 227 6.56 2.07 3.05
C LEU A 227 5.11 1.55 3.00
N PRO A 228 4.20 2.09 3.82
CA PRO A 228 2.83 1.60 3.87
C PRO A 228 2.01 2.10 2.67
N THR A 229 1.10 1.25 2.20
CA THR A 229 0.05 1.57 1.21
C THR A 229 -1.35 1.61 1.84
N TYR A 230 -1.41 1.28 3.12
CA TYR A 230 -2.65 0.93 3.80
C TYR A 230 -2.98 1.86 4.97
N GLY A 231 -4.06 1.53 5.68
CA GLY A 231 -4.54 2.27 6.83
C GLY A 231 -5.13 1.37 7.91
N TYR A 232 -5.52 2.01 9.01
CA TYR A 232 -6.16 1.42 10.16
C TYR A 232 -7.45 2.16 10.49
N GLU A 233 -8.42 1.44 11.01
CA GLU A 233 -9.44 1.98 11.89
C GLU A 233 -8.93 1.96 13.33
N VAL A 234 -9.04 3.09 14.00
CA VAL A 234 -8.69 3.32 15.39
C VAL A 234 -9.98 3.53 16.17
N GLY A 235 -10.27 2.63 17.10
CA GLY A 235 -11.45 2.72 17.95
C GLY A 235 -11.13 3.39 19.28
N PHE A 236 -12.01 4.30 19.69
CA PHE A 236 -12.02 4.95 21.00
C PHE A 236 -13.36 4.69 21.67
N ALA A 237 -13.36 4.40 22.97
CA ALA A 237 -14.59 4.36 23.77
C ALA A 237 -15.23 5.76 23.87
N ALA A 238 -16.47 5.82 24.36
CA ALA A 238 -17.20 7.07 24.53
C ALA A 238 -16.47 8.08 25.46
N ASP A 239 -15.65 7.59 26.39
CA ASP A 239 -14.79 8.38 27.27
C ASP A 239 -13.47 8.85 26.61
N GLY A 240 -13.28 8.55 25.31
CA GLY A 240 -12.10 8.93 24.52
C GLY A 240 -10.90 7.99 24.67
N LYS A 241 -11.01 6.90 25.45
CA LYS A 241 -9.92 5.94 25.65
C LYS A 241 -9.75 5.02 24.45
N PHE A 242 -8.51 4.78 24.03
CA PHE A 242 -8.20 3.81 22.97
C PHE A 242 -8.65 2.39 23.34
N ILE A 243 -9.43 1.75 22.46
CA ILE A 243 -9.96 0.38 22.64
C ILE A 243 -9.48 -0.62 21.59
N GLY A 244 -8.84 -0.16 20.50
CA GLY A 244 -8.19 -1.07 19.56
C GLY A 244 -7.94 -0.49 18.18
N LEU A 245 -7.28 -1.31 17.35
CA LEU A 245 -7.04 -1.08 15.93
C LEU A 245 -7.66 -2.20 15.10
N ALA A 246 -7.98 -1.91 13.84
CA ALA A 246 -8.31 -2.88 12.81
C ALA A 246 -7.70 -2.44 11.47
N ALA A 247 -6.94 -3.31 10.80
CA ALA A 247 -6.28 -3.00 9.52
C ALA A 247 -6.71 -3.92 8.37
N GLU A 248 -7.20 -5.12 8.69
CA GLU A 248 -7.43 -6.20 7.74
C GLU A 248 -8.69 -7.00 8.08
N GLY A 249 -9.31 -7.59 7.06
CA GLY A 249 -10.45 -8.49 7.21
C GLY A 249 -11.80 -7.79 7.42
N SER A 250 -12.79 -8.57 7.85
CA SER A 250 -14.14 -8.08 8.13
C SER A 250 -14.11 -6.96 9.18
N ARG A 251 -14.96 -5.93 9.00
CA ARG A 251 -15.08 -4.83 9.96
C ARG A 251 -15.16 -5.37 11.38
N ARG A 252 -14.27 -4.88 12.24
CA ARG A 252 -14.34 -5.17 13.67
C ARG A 252 -15.68 -4.65 14.19
N SER A 253 -16.38 -5.48 14.96
CA SER A 253 -17.54 -4.98 15.71
C SER A 253 -17.01 -4.10 16.84
N TRP A 254 -17.21 -2.79 16.70
CA TRP A 254 -16.87 -1.83 17.73
C TRP A 254 -18.00 -1.76 18.78
N PRO A 255 -17.69 -1.49 20.06
CA PRO A 255 -18.72 -1.27 21.08
C PRO A 255 -19.67 -0.13 20.68
N GLU A 256 -20.91 -0.20 21.16
CA GLU A 256 -21.88 0.88 20.96
C GLU A 256 -21.35 2.20 21.53
N GLY A 257 -21.53 3.30 20.79
CA GLY A 257 -21.00 4.62 21.16
C GLY A 257 -19.49 4.79 20.97
N ALA A 258 -18.78 3.79 20.42
CA ALA A 258 -17.36 3.95 20.09
C ALA A 258 -17.17 4.95 18.96
N GLN A 259 -16.15 5.80 19.11
CA GLN A 259 -15.70 6.72 18.07
C GLN A 259 -14.63 6.02 17.23
N ILE A 260 -14.80 6.03 15.91
CA ILE A 260 -13.88 5.36 14.98
C ILE A 260 -13.18 6.42 14.15
N ARG A 261 -11.85 6.40 14.13
CA ARG A 261 -11.02 7.24 13.26
C ARG A 261 -10.29 6.37 12.26
N GLU A 262 -10.32 6.77 11.00
CA GLU A 262 -9.52 6.12 9.97
C GLU A 262 -8.19 6.88 9.81
N VAL A 263 -7.10 6.12 9.73
CA VAL A 263 -5.74 6.63 9.54
C VAL A 263 -5.17 5.89 8.34
N ARG A 264 -4.66 6.60 7.35
CA ARG A 264 -4.12 6.01 6.12
C ARG A 264 -2.71 6.50 5.86
N ALA A 265 -1.96 5.71 5.09
CA ALA A 265 -0.77 6.19 4.40
C ALA A 265 -1.15 7.36 3.48
N ASP A 266 -0.51 8.50 3.67
CA ASP A 266 -0.67 9.67 2.83
C ASP A 266 0.13 9.49 1.53
N VAL A 267 -0.57 9.54 0.40
CA VAL A 267 0.01 9.23 -0.92
C VAL A 267 1.13 10.19 -1.29
N GLU A 268 0.96 11.49 -1.05
CA GLU A 268 1.95 12.50 -1.43
C GLU A 268 3.14 12.45 -0.47
N ALA A 269 2.90 12.26 0.83
CA ALA A 269 3.96 12.10 1.81
C ALA A 269 4.83 10.86 1.52
N MET A 270 4.23 9.74 1.12
CA MET A 270 4.97 8.52 0.78
C MET A 270 5.73 8.67 -0.54
N ARG A 271 5.15 9.35 -1.54
CA ARG A 271 5.84 9.67 -2.80
C ARG A 271 7.08 10.53 -2.57
N VAL A 272 6.93 11.60 -1.77
CA VAL A 272 8.05 12.47 -1.39
C VAL A 272 9.11 11.70 -0.60
N LEU A 273 8.70 10.89 0.39
CA LEU A 273 9.61 10.09 1.18
C LEU A 273 10.41 9.09 0.33
N ALA A 274 9.75 8.37 -0.58
CA ALA A 274 10.42 7.41 -1.47
C ALA A 274 11.50 8.09 -2.32
N ARG A 275 11.16 9.24 -2.92
CA ARG A 275 12.12 10.05 -3.70
C ARG A 275 13.28 10.54 -2.83
N GLU A 276 13.01 11.08 -1.65
CA GLU A 276 14.05 11.60 -0.75
C GLU A 276 14.99 10.49 -0.25
N LEU A 277 14.49 9.28 -0.01
CA LEU A 277 15.33 8.13 0.36
C LEU A 277 16.28 7.75 -0.77
N GLU A 278 15.78 7.75 -2.01
CA GLU A 278 16.58 7.49 -3.21
C GLU A 278 17.64 8.58 -3.46
N GLU A 279 17.25 9.86 -3.37
CA GLU A 279 18.15 11.02 -3.52
C GLU A 279 19.22 11.10 -2.41
N SER A 280 18.96 10.51 -1.24
CA SER A 280 19.88 10.54 -0.09
C SER A 280 21.15 9.70 -0.28
N ALA A 281 21.21 8.83 -1.30
CA ALA A 281 22.37 7.98 -1.62
C ALA A 281 22.97 7.27 -0.39
N LEU A 282 22.09 6.73 0.47
CA LEU A 282 22.48 6.07 1.71
C LEU A 282 23.31 4.82 1.42
N ALA A 283 24.40 4.62 2.16
CA ALA A 283 25.21 3.41 2.06
C ALA A 283 24.34 2.16 2.31
N ASP A 284 24.54 1.13 1.49
CA ASP A 284 23.82 -0.16 1.56
C ASP A 284 22.29 -0.07 1.38
N PHE A 285 21.74 1.08 1.00
CA PHE A 285 20.32 1.20 0.71
C PHE A 285 19.99 0.51 -0.62
N ALA A 286 19.15 -0.51 -0.57
CA ALA A 286 18.84 -1.41 -1.67
C ALA A 286 17.46 -1.17 -2.29
N GLY A 287 16.68 -0.20 -1.79
CA GLY A 287 15.39 0.19 -2.36
C GLY A 287 14.22 0.18 -1.37
N VAL A 288 13.02 0.28 -1.91
CA VAL A 288 11.77 0.36 -1.13
C VAL A 288 10.97 -0.92 -1.28
N ILE A 289 10.27 -1.34 -0.23
CA ILE A 289 9.20 -2.34 -0.31
C ILE A 289 7.86 -1.73 0.09
N TRP A 290 6.90 -1.75 -0.82
CA TRP A 290 5.54 -1.29 -0.57
C TRP A 290 4.80 -2.34 0.28
N PHE A 291 4.59 -2.03 1.56
CA PHE A 291 4.24 -2.97 2.63
C PHE A 291 2.75 -3.30 2.68
N ARG A 292 2.16 -3.66 1.53
CA ARG A 292 0.93 -4.45 1.31
C ARG A 292 0.42 -4.17 -0.10
N LEU A 293 0.41 -5.17 -0.98
CA LEU A 293 -0.16 -5.04 -2.32
C LEU A 293 -1.62 -4.56 -2.23
N PRO A 294 -1.99 -3.44 -2.89
CA PRO A 294 -3.38 -3.06 -3.05
C PRO A 294 -4.17 -4.13 -3.81
N VAL A 295 -5.22 -4.66 -3.17
CA VAL A 295 -6.10 -5.66 -3.76
C VAL A 295 -7.52 -5.11 -3.79
N GLU A 296 -8.23 -5.37 -4.88
CA GLU A 296 -9.63 -4.95 -4.99
C GLU A 296 -10.46 -5.51 -3.83
N GLY A 297 -11.26 -4.64 -3.21
CA GLY A 297 -12.06 -4.97 -2.01
C GLY A 297 -11.35 -4.68 -0.69
N ASP A 298 -10.04 -4.43 -0.68
CA ASP A 298 -9.34 -3.95 0.52
C ASP A 298 -9.63 -2.47 0.77
N ARG A 299 -10.64 -2.22 1.59
CA ARG A 299 -11.14 -0.87 1.89
C ARG A 299 -10.09 0.05 2.52
N LEU A 300 -9.12 -0.49 3.26
CA LEU A 300 -8.11 0.29 3.97
C LEU A 300 -6.82 0.43 3.17
N ASN A 301 -6.81 0.06 1.90
CA ASN A 301 -5.66 0.22 1.01
C ASN A 301 -5.87 1.35 0.00
N TRP A 302 -4.80 1.72 -0.69
CA TRP A 302 -4.88 2.48 -1.92
C TRP A 302 -5.52 1.65 -3.04
N ASP A 303 -5.76 2.27 -4.19
CA ASP A 303 -5.97 1.51 -5.42
C ASP A 303 -4.60 1.10 -6.00
N VAL A 304 -4.55 -0.02 -6.71
CA VAL A 304 -3.31 -0.48 -7.35
C VAL A 304 -2.76 0.54 -8.36
N ARG A 305 -3.62 1.34 -9.02
CA ARG A 305 -3.17 2.43 -9.90
C ARG A 305 -2.39 3.51 -9.15
N THR A 306 -2.77 3.79 -7.90
CA THR A 306 -2.03 4.73 -7.05
C THR A 306 -0.62 4.22 -6.81
N LEU A 307 -0.48 2.93 -6.49
CA LEU A 307 0.83 2.31 -6.28
C LEU A 307 1.67 2.32 -7.57
N VAL A 308 1.10 1.97 -8.71
CA VAL A 308 1.78 2.01 -10.02
C VAL A 308 2.34 3.40 -10.33
N ALA A 309 1.58 4.46 -10.08
CA ALA A 309 2.08 5.83 -10.26
C ALA A 309 3.27 6.13 -9.34
N LEU A 310 3.21 5.72 -8.07
CA LEU A 310 4.29 5.92 -7.10
C LEU A 310 5.56 5.15 -7.45
N THR A 311 5.44 3.89 -7.90
CA THR A 311 6.59 3.08 -8.34
C THR A 311 7.29 3.65 -9.57
N ARG A 312 6.58 4.44 -10.38
CA ARG A 312 7.14 5.20 -11.53
C ARG A 312 7.68 6.58 -11.16
N GLY A 313 7.58 6.98 -9.89
CA GLY A 313 7.93 8.33 -9.45
C GLY A 313 6.95 9.42 -9.92
N GLU A 314 5.78 9.03 -10.44
CA GLU A 314 4.74 9.93 -10.92
C GLU A 314 3.92 10.52 -9.76
N GLN A 315 3.31 11.69 -9.98
CA GLN A 315 2.35 12.27 -9.05
C GLN A 315 0.94 11.78 -9.38
N PRO A 316 0.28 10.98 -8.51
CA PRO A 316 -1.08 10.52 -8.75
C PRO A 316 -2.06 11.68 -8.91
N GLN A 317 -2.93 11.61 -9.91
CA GLN A 317 -3.86 12.69 -10.21
C GLN A 317 -5.22 12.47 -9.54
N VAL A 318 -5.81 13.55 -9.04
CA VAL A 318 -7.21 13.58 -8.60
C VAL A 318 -8.05 14.13 -9.75
N CYS A 319 -8.91 13.29 -10.34
CA CYS A 319 -9.78 13.72 -11.44
C CYS A 319 -11.17 13.10 -11.30
N LEU A 320 -12.14 13.89 -10.86
CA LEU A 320 -13.55 13.52 -10.89
C LEU A 320 -14.25 14.18 -12.07
N ARG A 321 -15.06 13.40 -12.79
CA ARG A 321 -15.88 13.88 -13.91
C ARG A 321 -17.33 13.56 -13.64
N ALA A 322 -18.22 14.49 -13.94
CA ALA A 322 -19.64 14.20 -14.00
C ALA A 322 -20.05 13.92 -15.44
N GLY A 323 -20.98 12.99 -15.64
CA GLY A 323 -21.47 12.60 -16.95
C GLY A 323 -22.96 12.27 -16.97
N ILE A 324 -23.50 12.20 -18.18
CA ILE A 324 -24.91 11.96 -18.48
C ILE A 324 -25.03 10.83 -19.50
N ALA A 325 -25.80 9.77 -19.19
CA ALA A 325 -26.17 8.74 -20.18
C ALA A 325 -27.66 8.79 -20.39
N TRP A 326 -28.08 8.90 -21.64
CA TRP A 326 -29.47 8.71 -22.01
C TRP A 326 -29.76 7.22 -22.14
N SER A 327 -30.89 6.78 -21.58
CA SER A 327 -31.29 5.38 -21.62
C SER A 327 -31.85 5.01 -23.00
N GLU A 328 -31.29 3.99 -23.63
CA GLU A 328 -31.72 3.49 -24.96
C GLU A 328 -33.13 2.87 -24.95
N GLY A 329 -33.64 2.44 -23.79
CA GLY A 329 -34.96 1.81 -23.64
C GLY A 329 -36.01 2.67 -22.92
N ASP A 330 -35.64 3.85 -22.42
CA ASP A 330 -36.49 4.73 -21.64
C ASP A 330 -36.31 6.16 -22.15
N ALA A 331 -36.93 6.46 -23.29
CA ALA A 331 -36.70 7.69 -24.06
C ALA A 331 -36.99 8.96 -23.25
N GLY A 332 -35.98 9.80 -23.02
CA GLY A 332 -36.08 10.99 -22.15
C GLY A 332 -35.58 10.78 -20.72
N ARG A 333 -35.01 9.62 -20.37
CA ARG A 333 -34.36 9.41 -19.07
C ARG A 333 -32.85 9.60 -19.21
N ALA A 334 -32.33 10.56 -18.47
CA ALA A 334 -30.91 10.80 -18.27
C ALA A 334 -30.45 10.23 -16.92
N GLU A 335 -29.45 9.36 -16.95
CA GLU A 335 -28.71 8.94 -15.76
C GLU A 335 -27.55 9.89 -15.51
N ILE A 336 -27.35 10.28 -14.25
CA ILE A 336 -26.26 11.14 -13.83
C ILE A 336 -25.25 10.31 -13.05
N TYR A 337 -23.99 10.43 -13.42
CA TYR A 337 -22.91 9.70 -12.77
C TYR A 337 -21.70 10.58 -12.50
N VAL A 338 -20.95 10.16 -11.48
CA VAL A 338 -19.60 10.62 -11.20
C VAL A 338 -18.65 9.49 -11.57
N GLU A 339 -17.62 9.82 -12.34
CA GLU A 339 -16.51 8.94 -12.68
C GLU A 339 -15.24 9.46 -12.03
N ASN A 340 -14.44 8.55 -11.47
CA ASN A 340 -13.08 8.86 -11.09
C ASN A 340 -12.14 8.48 -12.24
N ALA A 341 -11.66 9.48 -12.96
CA ALA A 341 -10.71 9.35 -14.06
C ALA A 341 -9.25 9.59 -13.61
N GLY A 342 -9.01 9.75 -12.31
CA GLY A 342 -7.68 9.89 -11.72
C GLY A 342 -7.12 8.56 -11.21
N ASP A 343 -6.08 8.66 -10.38
CA ASP A 343 -5.26 7.54 -9.90
C ASP A 343 -5.43 7.27 -8.41
N MET A 344 -6.15 8.14 -7.70
CA MET A 344 -6.37 8.03 -6.25
C MET A 344 -7.82 7.69 -5.92
N ASN A 345 -8.06 7.08 -4.76
CA ASN A 345 -9.39 7.02 -4.17
C ASN A 345 -9.84 8.45 -3.80
N VAL A 346 -10.97 8.92 -4.33
CA VAL A 346 -11.47 10.28 -4.11
C VAL A 346 -12.85 10.23 -3.48
N ALA A 347 -13.11 11.07 -2.48
CA ALA A 347 -14.46 11.23 -1.95
C ALA A 347 -15.41 11.71 -3.06
N LEU A 348 -16.64 11.19 -3.08
CA LEU A 348 -17.66 11.68 -3.99
C LEU A 348 -17.92 13.18 -3.76
N PRO A 349 -18.19 13.96 -4.83
CA PRO A 349 -18.30 15.41 -4.73
C PRO A 349 -19.50 15.81 -3.86
N LYS A 350 -19.34 16.79 -2.98
CA LYS A 350 -20.43 17.17 -2.07
C LYS A 350 -21.65 17.72 -2.80
N ARG A 351 -21.45 18.36 -3.96
CA ARG A 351 -22.53 18.93 -4.78
C ARG A 351 -22.30 18.75 -6.27
N LEU A 352 -23.39 18.40 -6.97
CA LEU A 352 -23.48 18.50 -8.43
C LEU A 352 -24.69 19.34 -8.81
N VAL A 353 -24.60 20.05 -9.94
CA VAL A 353 -25.70 20.85 -10.48
C VAL A 353 -25.99 20.39 -11.89
N ALA A 354 -27.21 19.87 -12.07
CA ALA A 354 -27.78 19.62 -13.39
C ALA A 354 -28.48 20.88 -13.88
N LYS A 355 -28.20 21.30 -15.12
CA LYS A 355 -28.82 22.48 -15.77
C LYS A 355 -29.47 22.06 -17.08
N TRP A 356 -30.64 22.62 -17.35
CA TRP A 356 -31.38 22.37 -18.59
C TRP A 356 -32.10 23.65 -19.07
N PRO A 357 -32.48 23.72 -20.35
CA PRO A 357 -33.20 24.86 -20.90
C PRO A 357 -34.45 25.24 -20.10
N ALA A 358 -34.67 26.54 -19.93
CA ALA A 358 -35.90 27.06 -19.35
C ALA A 358 -37.11 26.57 -20.17
N GLY A 359 -38.12 26.02 -19.48
CA GLY A 359 -39.31 25.44 -20.11
C GLY A 359 -39.24 23.94 -20.41
N ALA A 360 -38.10 23.27 -20.18
CA ALA A 360 -38.05 21.81 -20.29
C ALA A 360 -39.00 21.13 -19.29
N ARG A 361 -39.82 20.19 -19.77
CA ARG A 361 -40.76 19.44 -18.94
C ARG A 361 -40.07 18.27 -18.25
N VAL A 362 -39.74 18.47 -16.97
CA VAL A 362 -39.28 17.40 -16.06
C VAL A 362 -40.50 16.60 -15.58
N LEU A 363 -40.48 15.30 -15.81
CA LEU A 363 -41.54 14.37 -15.41
C LEU A 363 -41.27 13.76 -14.04
N ALA A 364 -40.01 13.43 -13.75
CA ALA A 364 -39.56 12.89 -12.48
C ALA A 364 -38.05 13.05 -12.34
N LEU A 365 -37.54 13.03 -11.11
CA LEU A 365 -36.12 12.95 -10.83
C LEU A 365 -35.90 12.31 -9.46
N ASP A 366 -34.75 11.69 -9.27
CA ASP A 366 -34.38 11.08 -7.99
C ASP A 366 -32.86 11.12 -7.79
N ALA A 367 -32.44 11.13 -6.53
CA ALA A 367 -31.04 11.08 -6.13
C ALA A 367 -30.70 9.73 -5.50
N LEU A 368 -29.49 9.26 -5.75
CA LEU A 368 -29.00 7.94 -5.37
C LEU A 368 -27.67 8.07 -4.63
N ALA A 369 -27.15 6.94 -4.11
CA ALA A 369 -25.79 6.86 -3.57
C ALA A 369 -25.48 7.88 -2.45
N GLY A 370 -26.48 8.21 -1.62
CA GLY A 370 -26.33 9.13 -0.50
C GLY A 370 -26.55 10.61 -0.85
N TYR A 371 -26.88 10.91 -2.10
CA TYR A 371 -27.30 12.24 -2.50
C TYR A 371 -28.78 12.47 -2.21
N SER A 372 -29.11 13.73 -1.91
CA SER A 372 -30.46 14.26 -1.82
C SER A 372 -30.62 15.41 -2.82
N LEU A 373 -31.84 15.65 -3.26
CA LEU A 373 -32.17 16.78 -4.13
C LEU A 373 -32.42 18.03 -3.27
N MET A 374 -31.63 19.08 -3.47
CA MET A 374 -31.93 20.40 -2.92
C MET A 374 -32.93 21.11 -3.84
N ALA A 375 -34.02 21.64 -3.28
CA ALA A 375 -35.14 22.20 -4.04
C ALA A 375 -34.68 23.29 -5.03
N GLY A 376 -34.90 23.01 -6.32
CA GLY A 376 -34.63 23.92 -7.45
C GLY A 376 -35.40 23.55 -8.74
N ALA A 377 -36.29 22.57 -8.69
CA ALA A 377 -37.01 22.03 -9.86
C ALA A 377 -37.92 23.05 -10.58
N ALA A 378 -38.11 24.25 -10.02
CA ALA A 378 -38.98 25.29 -10.57
C ALA A 378 -38.33 26.23 -11.60
N GLY A 379 -37.05 26.05 -12.00
CA GLY A 379 -36.42 27.05 -12.88
C GLY A 379 -35.10 26.69 -13.55
N GLY A 380 -35.00 25.53 -14.23
CA GLY A 380 -33.88 25.25 -15.15
C GLY A 380 -32.70 24.49 -14.55
N GLY A 381 -32.87 23.84 -13.39
CA GLY A 381 -31.84 22.95 -12.85
C GLY A 381 -32.24 22.17 -11.60
N ALA A 382 -31.37 21.26 -11.19
CA ALA A 382 -31.46 20.53 -9.92
C ALA A 382 -30.08 20.38 -9.30
N THR A 383 -30.02 20.44 -7.97
CA THR A 383 -28.78 20.27 -7.22
C THR A 383 -28.82 18.95 -6.46
N PHE A 384 -27.85 18.09 -6.72
CA PHE A 384 -27.60 16.86 -5.98
C PHE A 384 -26.61 17.18 -4.86
N ALA A 385 -27.01 17.04 -3.60
CA ALA A 385 -26.17 17.30 -2.44
C ALA A 385 -25.94 16.03 -1.63
N MET A 386 -24.69 15.74 -1.32
CA MET A 386 -24.30 14.59 -0.49
C MET A 386 -24.80 14.77 0.94
N GLY A 387 -25.53 13.79 1.48
CA GLY A 387 -25.93 13.78 2.88
C GLY A 387 -24.74 13.58 3.82
N GLU A 388 -24.82 14.11 5.05
CA GLU A 388 -23.72 14.05 6.03
C GLU A 388 -23.26 12.61 6.32
N ALA A 389 -24.19 11.67 6.48
CA ALA A 389 -23.89 10.26 6.73
C ALA A 389 -23.16 9.55 5.56
N ALA A 390 -23.20 10.11 4.35
CA ALA A 390 -22.62 9.51 3.14
C ALA A 390 -21.28 10.16 2.72
N GLN A 391 -20.81 11.19 3.43
CA GLN A 391 -19.57 11.93 3.10
C GLN A 391 -18.30 11.06 3.10
N LEU A 392 -18.35 9.87 3.72
CA LEU A 392 -17.23 8.93 3.78
C LEU A 392 -17.13 8.01 2.56
N ALA A 393 -18.02 8.12 1.56
CA ALA A 393 -17.99 7.29 0.37
C ALA A 393 -16.86 7.73 -0.59
N VAL A 394 -15.85 6.86 -0.74
CA VAL A 394 -14.78 7.02 -1.73
C VAL A 394 -15.09 6.27 -3.02
N LEU A 395 -14.70 6.86 -4.15
CA LEU A 395 -14.79 6.28 -5.48
C LEU A 395 -13.38 5.90 -5.95
N ALA A 396 -13.17 4.62 -6.26
CA ALA A 396 -11.89 4.13 -6.75
C ALA A 396 -11.62 4.57 -8.20
N PRO A 397 -10.33 4.69 -8.60
CA PRO A 397 -9.92 4.95 -9.98
C PRO A 397 -10.62 4.09 -11.03
N GLY A 398 -11.03 4.70 -12.13
CA GLY A 398 -11.76 4.06 -13.23
C GLY A 398 -13.16 3.57 -12.88
N ARG A 399 -13.66 3.83 -11.65
CA ARG A 399 -15.03 3.50 -11.27
C ARG A 399 -15.97 4.68 -11.56
N ARG A 400 -17.19 4.33 -11.93
CA ARG A 400 -18.32 5.26 -12.03
C ARG A 400 -19.39 4.93 -11.00
N ARG A 401 -20.05 5.95 -10.47
CA ARG A 401 -21.18 5.84 -9.56
C ARG A 401 -22.35 6.63 -10.12
N ARG A 402 -23.50 5.97 -10.30
CA ARG A 402 -24.76 6.67 -10.57
C ARG A 402 -25.20 7.39 -9.30
N VAL A 403 -25.36 8.71 -9.38
CA VAL A 403 -25.73 9.59 -8.27
C VAL A 403 -27.16 10.08 -8.36
N GLY A 404 -27.83 9.83 -9.48
CA GLY A 404 -29.23 10.17 -9.67
C GLY A 404 -29.68 9.94 -11.11
N TRP A 405 -30.93 10.30 -11.38
CA TRP A 405 -31.48 10.31 -12.73
C TRP A 405 -32.56 11.40 -12.84
N ILE A 406 -32.77 11.89 -14.07
CA ILE A 406 -33.80 12.86 -14.41
C ILE A 406 -34.57 12.35 -15.62
N ARG A 407 -35.90 12.40 -15.54
CA ARG A 407 -36.83 12.03 -16.61
C ARG A 407 -37.43 13.30 -17.19
N PHE A 408 -37.21 13.50 -18.47
CA PHE A 408 -37.84 14.52 -19.30
C PHE A 408 -38.86 13.87 -20.23
N SER A 409 -39.68 14.70 -20.88
CA SER A 409 -40.61 14.23 -21.92
C SER A 409 -39.93 13.66 -23.18
N HIS A 410 -38.70 14.08 -23.46
CA HIS A 410 -37.84 13.62 -24.55
C HIS A 410 -36.38 13.97 -24.20
N GLU A 411 -35.42 13.49 -24.98
CA GLU A 411 -34.01 13.88 -24.82
C GLU A 411 -33.82 15.37 -25.07
N ILE A 412 -33.05 16.03 -24.22
CA ILE A 412 -32.80 17.48 -24.27
C ILE A 412 -31.31 17.78 -24.06
N SER A 413 -30.91 19.03 -24.30
CA SER A 413 -29.61 19.51 -23.83
C SER A 413 -29.60 19.54 -22.30
N LEU A 414 -28.84 18.64 -21.68
CA LEU A 414 -28.63 18.54 -20.25
C LEU A 414 -27.15 18.71 -19.95
N GLN A 415 -26.82 19.54 -18.97
CA GLN A 415 -25.46 19.73 -18.48
C GLN A 415 -25.37 19.30 -17.03
N ILE A 416 -24.22 18.75 -16.64
CA ILE A 416 -23.91 18.40 -15.26
C ILE A 416 -22.54 18.96 -14.89
N GLU A 417 -22.47 19.66 -13.77
CA GLU A 417 -21.23 20.24 -13.26
C GLU A 417 -21.00 19.79 -11.82
N ILE A 418 -19.74 19.45 -11.50
CA ILE A 418 -19.30 19.29 -10.12
C ILE A 418 -19.01 20.67 -9.56
N ILE A 419 -19.61 21.01 -8.41
CA ILE A 419 -19.34 22.29 -7.75
C ILE A 419 -18.17 22.09 -6.78
N ALA A 420 -17.01 22.64 -7.14
CA ALA A 420 -15.86 22.67 -6.24
C ALA A 420 -16.21 23.44 -4.97
N GLU A 421 -15.83 22.89 -3.81
CA GLU A 421 -15.87 23.68 -2.58
C GLU A 421 -14.71 24.67 -2.62
N SER A 422 -14.98 25.95 -2.39
CA SER A 422 -13.91 26.89 -2.08
C SER A 422 -13.22 26.39 -0.81
N SER A 423 -11.96 25.97 -0.92
CA SER A 423 -11.12 25.70 0.24
C SER A 423 -11.08 26.97 1.10
N ARG A 424 -11.80 26.99 2.23
CA ARG A 424 -11.48 27.96 3.26
C ARG A 424 -10.14 27.50 3.85
N ALA A 425 -9.14 28.35 3.64
CA ALA A 425 -7.79 28.25 4.19
C ALA A 425 -7.81 28.22 5.72
#